data_AF-A0A8T0DXD9-F1
#
_entry.id   AF-A0A8T0DXD9-F1
#
_cell.length_a   1.000
_cell.length_b   1.000
_cell.length_c   1.000
_cell.angle_alpha   90.00
_cell.angle_beta   90.00
_cell.angle_gamma   90.00
#
_symmetry.space_group_name_H-M   'P 1'
#
loop_
_entity.id
_entity.type
_entity.pdbx_description
1 polymer ?
#
loop_
_entity_poly.entity_id
_entity_poly.type
_entity_poly.pdbx_seq_one_letter_code
_entity_poly.pdbx_strand_id
1 'polypeptide(L)'
;MLLLAGCAQDLADLDLNTIEEFYDAIGACSNRAMALGLSRLDCQDCVQTLYDRCNLFCYVSHVCTDKCRKARTYGRFSCKANLN
;
A
#
# COMPACT_ATOMS: atom_id res chain seq x y z
N MET A 1 18.34 -12.74 -6.20
CA MET A 1 17.11 -12.34 -5.48
C MET A 1 16.78 -10.91 -5.88
N LEU A 2 15.90 -10.70 -6.86
CA LEU A 2 15.59 -9.37 -7.43
C LEU A 2 14.14 -9.37 -7.93
N LEU A 3 13.15 -9.48 -7.02
CA LEU A 3 11.72 -9.41 -7.40
C LEU A 3 10.83 -8.61 -6.43
N LEU A 4 11.37 -8.08 -5.32
CA LEU A 4 10.61 -7.19 -4.42
C LEU A 4 10.41 -5.76 -4.99
N ALA A 5 10.97 -5.49 -6.18
CA ALA A 5 11.09 -4.18 -6.79
C ALA A 5 9.79 -3.65 -7.45
N GLY A 6 8.93 -4.51 -7.98
CA GLY A 6 7.98 -4.09 -9.02
C GLY A 6 6.68 -3.40 -8.56
N CYS A 7 6.39 -3.36 -7.25
CA CYS A 7 5.16 -2.71 -6.77
C CYS A 7 5.49 -1.61 -5.76
N ALA A 8 6.33 -1.91 -4.77
CA ALA A 8 6.73 -0.91 -3.78
C ALA A 8 7.61 0.21 -4.37
N GLN A 9 8.51 -0.07 -5.33
CA GLN A 9 9.37 0.98 -5.92
C GLN A 9 8.61 1.87 -6.90
N ASP A 10 7.77 1.30 -7.78
CA ASP A 10 6.88 2.08 -8.66
C ASP A 10 5.96 3.02 -7.87
N LEU A 11 5.54 2.58 -6.68
CA LEU A 11 4.72 3.38 -5.77
C LEU A 11 5.54 4.30 -4.85
N ALA A 12 6.85 4.10 -4.72
CA ALA A 12 7.75 4.95 -3.94
C ALA A 12 8.07 6.27 -4.67
N ASP A 13 8.13 6.23 -6.00
CA ASP A 13 8.29 7.42 -6.85
C ASP A 13 6.99 8.23 -7.02
N LEU A 14 5.85 7.72 -6.55
CA LEU A 14 4.62 8.51 -6.53
C LEU A 14 4.71 9.62 -5.48
N ASP A 15 4.52 10.85 -5.94
CA ASP A 15 4.44 12.04 -5.11
C ASP A 15 3.03 12.16 -4.52
N LEU A 16 2.76 11.34 -3.49
CA LEU A 16 1.46 11.26 -2.82
C LEU A 16 1.34 12.41 -1.80
N ASN A 17 0.43 13.33 -2.05
CA ASN A 17 0.27 14.60 -1.33
C ASN A 17 -1.08 14.73 -0.60
N THR A 18 -1.99 13.77 -0.81
CA THR A 18 -3.30 13.71 -0.16
C THR A 18 -3.59 12.32 0.39
N ILE A 19 -4.54 12.22 1.32
CA ILE A 19 -4.91 10.93 1.89
C ILE A 19 -5.63 10.03 0.88
N GLU A 20 -6.46 10.63 0.05
CA GLU A 20 -7.20 9.95 -1.00
C GLU A 20 -6.25 9.25 -1.97
N GLU A 21 -5.14 9.89 -2.34
CA GLU A 21 -4.07 9.28 -3.15
C GLU A 21 -3.41 8.08 -2.45
N PHE A 22 -3.21 8.12 -1.12
CA PHE A 22 -2.71 6.96 -0.37
C PHE A 22 -3.69 5.78 -0.38
N TYR A 23 -5.00 6.04 -0.31
CA TYR A 23 -6.01 4.99 -0.41
C TYR A 23 -6.00 4.32 -1.78
N ASP A 24 -5.97 5.13 -2.83
CA ASP A 24 -5.94 4.65 -4.21
C ASP A 24 -4.66 3.86 -4.49
N ALA A 25 -3.52 4.36 -4.02
CA ALA A 25 -2.23 3.68 -4.12
C ALA A 25 -2.27 2.30 -3.41
N ILE A 26 -2.85 2.20 -2.22
CA ILE A 26 -2.97 0.93 -1.49
C ILE A 26 -3.89 -0.04 -2.22
N GLY A 27 -5.01 0.44 -2.77
CA GLY A 27 -5.89 -0.36 -3.62
C GLY A 27 -5.18 -0.87 -4.88
N ALA A 28 -4.52 0.02 -5.61
CA ALA A 28 -3.78 -0.28 -6.83
C ALA A 28 -2.64 -1.28 -6.58
N CYS A 29 -1.88 -1.10 -5.49
CA CYS A 29 -0.87 -2.04 -5.02
C CYS A 29 -1.44 -3.45 -4.85
N SER A 30 -2.55 -3.58 -4.13
CA SER A 30 -3.17 -4.88 -3.91
C SER A 30 -3.66 -5.52 -5.22
N ASN A 31 -4.32 -4.74 -6.10
CA ASN A 31 -4.80 -5.21 -7.40
C ASN A 31 -3.66 -5.65 -8.32
N ARG A 32 -2.56 -4.91 -8.34
CA ARG A 32 -1.39 -5.21 -9.16
C ARG A 32 -0.67 -6.45 -8.66
N ALA A 33 -0.57 -6.63 -7.33
CA ALA A 33 -0.08 -7.87 -6.76
C ALA A 33 -0.95 -9.08 -7.16
N MET A 34 -2.28 -8.92 -7.23
CA MET A 34 -3.18 -9.95 -7.76
C MET A 34 -2.91 -10.24 -9.25
N ALA A 35 -2.85 -9.19 -10.08
CA ALA A 35 -2.67 -9.33 -11.53
C ALA A 35 -1.32 -9.97 -11.90
N LEU A 36 -0.28 -9.75 -11.10
CA LEU A 36 1.05 -10.30 -11.29
C LEU A 36 1.25 -11.67 -10.62
N GLY A 37 0.24 -12.20 -9.92
CA GLY A 37 0.34 -13.48 -9.19
C GLY A 37 1.39 -13.43 -8.07
N LEU A 38 1.63 -12.27 -7.47
CA LEU A 38 2.59 -12.11 -6.39
C LEU A 38 2.11 -12.81 -5.12
N SER A 39 3.07 -13.20 -4.28
CA SER A 39 2.72 -13.86 -3.02
C SER A 39 1.96 -12.91 -2.10
N ARG A 40 1.21 -13.50 -1.16
CA ARG A 40 0.56 -12.74 -0.09
C ARG A 40 1.57 -11.89 0.70
N LEU A 41 2.81 -12.35 0.85
CA LEU A 41 3.88 -11.60 1.51
C LEU A 41 4.24 -10.35 0.71
N ASP A 42 4.47 -10.48 -0.59
CA ASP A 42 4.81 -9.34 -1.46
C ASP A 42 3.68 -8.29 -1.50
N CYS A 43 2.42 -8.74 -1.56
CA CYS A 43 1.26 -7.84 -1.48
C CYS A 43 1.22 -7.10 -0.14
N GLN A 44 1.48 -7.82 0.97
CA GLN A 44 1.50 -7.21 2.30
C GLN A 44 2.64 -6.20 2.46
N ASP A 45 3.82 -6.47 1.92
CA ASP A 45 4.97 -5.58 1.98
C ASP A 45 4.72 -4.28 1.19
N CYS A 46 4.09 -4.38 0.02
CA CYS A 46 3.69 -3.22 -0.77
C CYS A 46 2.64 -2.35 -0.03
N VAL A 47 1.61 -2.97 0.57
CA VAL A 47 0.61 -2.24 1.39
C VAL A 47 1.25 -1.62 2.62
N GLN A 48 2.20 -2.31 3.24
CA GLN A 48 2.92 -1.82 4.42
C GLN A 48 3.78 -0.60 4.10
N THR A 49 4.51 -0.63 2.98
CA THR A 49 5.33 0.50 2.50
C THR A 49 4.49 1.76 2.32
N LEU A 50 3.35 1.64 1.65
CA LEU A 50 2.43 2.76 1.43
C LEU A 50 1.80 3.28 2.73
N TYR A 51 1.48 2.38 3.66
CA TYR A 51 1.01 2.76 4.98
C TYR A 51 2.06 3.55 5.77
N ASP A 52 3.33 3.16 5.72
CA ASP A 52 4.39 3.86 6.43
C ASP A 52 4.64 5.27 5.84
N ARG A 53 4.54 5.42 4.51
CA ARG A 53 4.55 6.74 3.86
C ARG A 53 3.34 7.61 4.24
N CYS A 54 2.14 7.01 4.28
CA CYS A 54 0.93 7.68 4.72
C CYS A 54 1.06 8.16 6.19
N ASN A 55 1.61 7.31 7.06
CA ASN A 55 1.89 7.67 8.45
C ASN A 55 2.89 8.83 8.55
N LEU A 56 3.95 8.84 7.75
CA LEU A 56 4.92 9.94 7.73
C LEU A 56 4.27 11.25 7.29
N PHE A 57 3.48 11.22 6.21
CA PHE A 57 2.67 12.35 5.77
C PHE A 57 1.74 12.85 6.88
N CYS A 58 1.06 11.93 7.57
CA CYS A 58 0.15 12.26 8.66
C CYS A 58 0.82 12.68 9.95
N TYR A 59 2.05 12.27 10.23
CA TYR A 59 2.77 12.69 11.43
C TYR A 59 3.02 14.20 11.40
N VAL A 60 3.27 14.76 10.21
CA VAL A 60 3.45 16.21 10.02
C VAL A 60 2.14 16.98 10.28
N SER A 61 0.97 16.37 10.04
CA SER A 61 -0.33 17.05 10.14
C SER A 61 -1.23 16.59 11.30
N HIS A 62 -0.88 15.53 12.04
CA HIS A 62 -1.64 14.82 13.10
C HIS A 62 -3.12 14.45 12.81
N VAL A 63 -3.68 14.83 11.66
CA VAL A 63 -5.13 14.80 11.37
C VAL A 63 -5.57 13.54 10.63
N CYS A 64 -4.65 12.68 10.15
CA CYS A 64 -5.00 11.62 9.21
C CYS A 64 -4.50 10.19 9.50
N THR A 65 -3.91 9.94 10.67
CA THR A 65 -3.38 8.61 11.06
C THR A 65 -4.45 7.51 11.05
N ASP A 66 -5.69 7.82 11.43
CA ASP A 66 -6.81 6.88 11.39
C ASP A 66 -7.23 6.52 9.96
N LYS A 67 -7.13 7.49 9.04
CA LYS A 67 -7.36 7.25 7.62
C LYS A 67 -6.28 6.32 7.04
N CYS A 68 -4.99 6.54 7.35
CA CYS A 68 -3.92 5.61 6.96
C CYS A 68 -4.13 4.20 7.50
N ARG A 69 -4.57 4.08 8.76
CA ARG A 69 -4.87 2.77 9.38
C ARG A 69 -6.00 2.04 8.65
N LYS A 70 -7.06 2.74 8.29
CA LYS A 70 -8.17 2.19 7.50
C LYS A 70 -7.70 1.76 6.11
N ALA A 71 -6.89 2.56 5.43
CA ALA A 71 -6.32 2.21 4.12
C ALA A 71 -5.47 0.93 4.20
N ARG A 72 -4.56 0.83 5.18
CA ARG A 72 -3.79 -0.40 5.45
C ARG A 72 -4.67 -1.62 5.68
N THR A 73 -5.74 -1.45 6.45
CA THR A 73 -6.68 -2.54 6.77
C THR A 73 -7.37 -3.03 5.51
N TYR A 74 -7.83 -2.12 4.65
CA TYR A 74 -8.39 -2.43 3.34
C TYR A 74 -7.37 -3.17 2.47
N GLY A 75 -6.16 -2.64 2.30
CA GLY A 75 -5.11 -3.29 1.50
C GLY A 75 -4.77 -4.69 1.99
N ARG A 76 -4.65 -4.89 3.31
CA ARG A 76 -4.40 -6.21 3.90
C ARG A 76 -5.56 -7.18 3.70
N PHE A 77 -6.80 -6.69 3.69
CA PHE A 77 -7.96 -7.50 3.37
C PHE A 77 -7.93 -7.94 1.91
N SER A 78 -7.67 -7.01 0.98
CA SER A 78 -7.53 -7.32 -0.46
C SER A 78 -6.41 -8.34 -0.71
N CYS A 79 -5.24 -8.20 -0.05
CA CYS A 79 -4.17 -9.19 -0.12
C CYS A 79 -4.53 -10.57 0.46
N LYS A 80 -5.50 -10.65 1.40
CA LYS A 80 -5.97 -11.91 2.01
C LYS A 80 -7.08 -12.59 1.22
N ALA A 81 -7.96 -11.82 0.57
CA ALA A 81 -8.98 -12.35 -0.33
C ALA A 81 -8.36 -13.10 -1.52
N ASN A 82 -7.09 -12.84 -1.81
CA ASN A 82 -6.30 -13.45 -2.86
C ASN A 82 -5.65 -14.81 -2.49
N LEU A 83 -6.20 -15.54 -1.52
CA LEU A 83 -5.78 -16.92 -1.22
C LEU A 83 -6.50 -17.89 -2.15
N ASN A 84 -5.96 -18.07 -3.36
CA ASN A 84 -6.04 -19.34 -4.06
C ASN A 84 -4.99 -20.30 -3.51
#